data_AF-A0A5C1YT63-F1
#
_entry.id   AF-A0A5C1YT63-F1
#
_cell.length_a   1.000
_cell.length_b   1.000
_cell.length_c   1.000
_cell.angle_alpha   90.00
_cell.angle_beta   90.00
_cell.angle_gamma   90.00
#
_symmetry.space_group_name_H-M   'P 1'
#
loop_
_entity.id
_entity.type
_entity.pdbx_description
1 polymer ?
#
loop_
_entity_poly.entity_id
_entity_poly.type
_entity_poly.pdbx_seq_one_letter_code
_entity_poly.pdbx_strand_id
1 'polypeptide(L)'
;MKDTVSETLLQILMPLVVAEREAEGLQSAEDYAAFRERHAVLNARVLAALKAEVDARETLSLADMQDLHSMVVAHPALRGSVSDRAVAGAVLSEAWQGLKGWRR
;
A
#
# COMPACT_ATOMS: atom_id res chain seq x y z
N MET A 1 8.10 -16.24 -8.87
CA MET A 1 7.67 -15.00 -9.56
C MET A 1 6.78 -14.15 -8.66
N LYS A 2 5.67 -14.69 -8.13
CA LYS A 2 4.78 -13.94 -7.21
C LYS A 2 5.50 -13.42 -5.96
N ASP A 3 6.39 -14.23 -5.36
CA ASP A 3 7.17 -13.81 -4.18
C ASP A 3 8.04 -12.58 -4.46
N THR A 4 8.72 -12.54 -5.61
CA THR A 4 9.54 -11.39 -6.00
C THR A 4 8.70 -10.13 -6.17
N VAL A 5 7.49 -10.26 -6.74
CA VAL A 5 6.58 -9.11 -6.89
C VAL A 5 6.04 -8.66 -5.54
N SER A 6 5.66 -9.57 -4.65
CA SER A 6 5.21 -9.18 -3.30
C SER A 6 6.31 -8.47 -2.50
N GLU A 7 7.57 -8.90 -2.62
CA GLU A 7 8.70 -8.21 -1.99
C GLU A 7 8.90 -6.79 -2.56
N THR A 8 8.81 -6.62 -3.89
CA THR A 8 8.90 -5.29 -4.51
C THR A 8 7.75 -4.38 -4.08
N LEU A 9 6.52 -4.89 -4.08
CA LEU A 9 5.35 -4.14 -3.60
C LEU A 9 5.51 -3.73 -2.13
N LEU A 10 6.01 -4.63 -1.28
CA LEU A 10 6.31 -4.35 0.11
C LEU A 10 7.36 -3.23 0.24
N GLN A 11 8.46 -3.30 -0.51
CA GLN A 11 9.50 -2.27 -0.49
C GLN A 11 8.97 -0.88 -0.90
N ILE A 12 8.11 -0.82 -1.92
CA ILE A 12 7.46 0.42 -2.36
C ILE A 12 6.54 0.98 -1.27
N LEU A 13 5.80 0.10 -0.58
CA LEU A 13 4.79 0.46 0.42
C LEU A 13 5.40 0.91 1.77
N MET A 14 6.53 0.31 2.19
CA MET A 14 7.06 0.48 3.55
C MET A 14 7.28 1.91 4.00
N PRO A 15 7.80 2.83 3.18
CA PRO A 15 7.95 4.21 3.60
C PRO A 15 6.63 4.84 4.09
N LEU A 16 5.50 4.54 3.43
CA LEU A 16 4.20 5.08 3.81
C LEU A 16 3.62 4.36 5.04
N VAL A 17 3.80 3.03 5.15
CA VAL A 17 3.40 2.28 6.36
C VAL A 17 4.13 2.81 7.59
N VAL A 18 5.44 3.04 7.49
CA VAL A 18 6.22 3.59 8.60
C VAL A 18 5.76 5.00 8.95
N ALA A 19 5.48 5.86 7.96
CA ALA A 19 4.96 7.20 8.20
C ALA A 19 3.58 7.18 8.90
N GLU A 20 2.68 6.29 8.49
CA GLU A 20 1.33 6.17 9.08
C GLU A 20 1.35 5.68 10.54
N ARG A 21 2.45 5.09 11.03
CA ARG A 21 2.60 4.81 12.47
C ARG A 21 2.67 6.10 13.29
N GLU A 22 3.23 7.18 12.75
CA GLU A 22 3.23 8.49 13.41
C GLU A 22 1.80 9.04 13.55
N ALA A 23 0.90 8.65 12.64
CA ALA A 23 -0.50 9.05 12.68
C ALA A 23 -1.29 8.40 13.83
N GLU A 24 -0.84 7.24 14.35
CA GLU A 24 -1.52 6.52 15.44
C GLU A 24 -1.57 7.31 16.75
N GLY A 25 -0.61 8.21 16.97
CA GLY A 25 -0.52 9.06 18.15
C GLY A 25 -1.29 10.38 18.04
N LEU A 26 -1.86 10.70 16.87
CA LEU A 26 -2.52 11.99 16.65
C LEU A 26 -3.90 12.01 17.30
N GLN A 27 -4.18 13.05 18.08
CA GLN A 27 -5.40 13.15 18.88
C GLN A 27 -6.44 14.10 18.29
N SER A 28 -6.10 14.82 17.21
CA SER A 28 -7.01 15.79 16.59
C SER A 28 -7.10 15.60 15.07
N ALA A 29 -8.23 16.02 14.50
CA ALA A 29 -8.46 16.02 13.07
C ALA A 29 -7.53 17.03 12.34
N GLU A 30 -7.15 18.12 13.02
CA GLU A 30 -6.22 19.13 12.49
C GLU A 30 -4.81 18.55 12.37
N ASP A 31 -4.33 17.84 13.39
CA ASP A 31 -3.03 17.18 13.36
C ASP A 31 -2.98 16.12 12.26
N TYR A 32 -4.06 15.36 12.09
CA TYR A 32 -4.18 14.39 11.02
C TYR A 32 -4.19 15.05 9.63
N ALA A 33 -4.91 16.17 9.47
CA ALA A 33 -4.91 16.91 8.21
C ALA A 33 -3.51 17.45 7.87
N ALA A 34 -2.80 18.03 8.84
CA ALA A 34 -1.43 18.49 8.66
C ALA A 34 -0.48 17.32 8.36
N PHE A 35 -0.66 16.17 9.01
CA PHE A 35 0.08 14.95 8.69
C PHE A 35 -0.13 14.51 7.24
N ARG A 36 -1.38 14.50 6.77
CA ARG A 36 -1.75 14.14 5.40
C ARG A 36 -1.14 15.08 4.38
N GLU A 37 -1.11 16.38 4.67
CA GLU A 37 -0.49 17.38 3.81
C GLU A 37 1.02 17.17 3.69
N ARG A 38 1.72 16.99 4.83
CA ARG A 38 3.16 16.71 4.84
C ARG A 38 3.53 15.46 4.04
N HIS A 39 2.68 14.44 4.07
CA HIS A 39 2.92 13.17 3.39
C HIS A 39 2.26 13.06 2.01
N ALA A 40 1.61 14.10 1.49
CA ALA A 40 0.86 14.05 0.23
C ALA A 40 1.75 13.62 -0.96
N VAL A 41 2.97 14.14 -1.04
CA VAL A 41 3.95 13.78 -2.10
C VAL A 41 4.38 12.32 -1.96
N LEU A 42 4.64 11.85 -0.75
CA LEU A 42 5.00 10.45 -0.50
C LEU A 42 3.86 9.52 -0.91
N ASN A 43 2.63 9.83 -0.47
CA ASN A 43 1.44 9.07 -0.81
C ASN A 43 1.24 8.96 -2.33
N ALA A 44 1.27 10.10 -3.04
CA ALA A 44 1.13 10.11 -4.49
C ALA A 44 2.21 9.28 -5.20
N ARG A 45 3.47 9.38 -4.75
CA ARG A 45 4.58 8.60 -5.30
C ARG A 45 4.41 7.10 -5.07
N VAL A 46 4.00 6.70 -3.87
CA VAL A 46 3.78 5.28 -3.52
C VAL A 46 2.63 4.70 -4.33
N LEU A 47 1.48 5.39 -4.41
CA LEU A 47 0.34 4.95 -5.21
C LEU A 47 0.70 4.79 -6.69
N ALA A 48 1.42 5.76 -7.27
CA ALA A 48 1.88 5.70 -8.65
C ALA A 48 2.83 4.52 -8.90
N ALA A 49 3.79 4.28 -7.99
CA ALA A 49 4.73 3.17 -8.10
C ALA A 49 4.05 1.80 -7.98
N LEU A 50 3.12 1.63 -7.02
CA LEU A 50 2.34 0.39 -6.86
C LEU A 50 1.46 0.09 -8.08
N LYS A 51 0.86 1.13 -8.67
CA LYS A 51 0.08 1.02 -9.90
C LYS A 51 0.98 0.59 -11.07
N ALA A 52 2.09 1.28 -11.28
CA ALA A 52 3.03 1.00 -12.36
C ALA A 52 3.61 -0.42 -12.27
N GLU A 53 3.92 -0.89 -11.07
CA GLU A 53 4.47 -2.23 -10.84
C GLU A 53 3.51 -3.34 -11.32
N VAL A 54 2.21 -3.21 -11.06
CA VAL A 54 1.22 -4.18 -11.55
C VAL A 54 0.91 -3.97 -13.04
N ASP A 55 0.80 -2.72 -13.48
CA ASP A 55 0.42 -2.40 -14.86
C ASP A 55 1.48 -2.84 -15.89
N ALA A 56 2.77 -2.74 -15.53
CA ALA A 56 3.89 -3.22 -16.35
C ALA A 56 3.90 -4.74 -16.56
N ARG A 57 3.07 -5.49 -15.82
CA ARG A 57 2.98 -6.96 -15.89
C ARG A 57 1.68 -7.36 -16.57
N GLU A 58 1.70 -7.35 -17.90
CA GLU A 58 0.52 -7.60 -18.73
C GLU A 58 -0.18 -8.94 -18.44
N THR A 59 0.58 -9.93 -17.96
CA THR A 59 0.10 -11.28 -17.65
C THR A 59 -0.59 -11.41 -16.29
N LEU A 60 -0.55 -10.41 -15.42
CA LEU A 60 -1.24 -10.46 -14.14
C LEU A 60 -2.75 -10.40 -14.33
N SER A 61 -3.44 -11.43 -13.86
CA SER A 61 -4.89 -11.46 -13.76
C SER A 61 -5.40 -10.79 -12.48
N LEU A 62 -6.70 -10.57 -12.40
CA LEU A 62 -7.36 -10.13 -11.16
C LEU A 62 -7.06 -11.09 -9.99
N ALA A 63 -7.09 -12.40 -10.24
CA ALA A 63 -6.80 -13.40 -9.21
C ALA A 63 -5.35 -13.28 -8.72
N ASP A 64 -4.40 -13.03 -9.62
CA ASP A 64 -3.00 -12.81 -9.23
C ASP A 64 -2.84 -11.55 -8.38
N MET A 65 -3.57 -10.47 -8.69
CA MET A 65 -3.57 -9.27 -7.85
C MET A 65 -4.17 -9.56 -6.47
N GLN A 66 -5.24 -10.35 -6.37
CA GLN A 66 -5.83 -10.76 -5.09
C GLN A 66 -4.89 -11.62 -4.25
N ASP A 67 -4.14 -12.53 -4.89
CA ASP A 67 -3.08 -13.31 -4.24
C ASP A 67 -1.96 -12.39 -3.74
N LEU A 68 -1.46 -11.48 -4.59
CA LEU A 68 -0.41 -10.54 -4.22
C LEU A 68 -0.84 -9.63 -3.07
N HIS A 69 -2.08 -9.13 -3.07
CA HIS A 69 -2.64 -8.38 -1.96
C HIS A 69 -2.56 -9.18 -0.66
N SER A 70 -3.09 -10.41 -0.69
CA SER A 70 -3.10 -11.32 0.46
C SER A 70 -1.69 -11.62 0.97
N MET A 71 -0.74 -11.86 0.06
CA MET A 71 0.66 -12.11 0.38
C MET A 71 1.33 -10.92 1.05
N VAL A 72 1.16 -9.71 0.49
CA VAL A 72 1.76 -8.48 1.05
C VAL A 72 1.15 -8.19 2.43
N VAL A 73 -0.18 -8.24 2.58
CA VAL A 73 -0.85 -7.95 3.87
C VAL A 73 -0.50 -8.99 4.95
N ALA A 74 -0.29 -10.25 4.57
CA ALA A 74 0.13 -11.29 5.49
C ALA A 74 1.63 -11.20 5.87
N HIS A 75 2.42 -10.42 5.13
CA HIS A 75 3.86 -10.39 5.22
C HIS A 75 4.37 -10.09 6.65
N PRO A 76 5.37 -10.82 7.18
CA PRO A 76 5.89 -10.62 8.54
C PRO A 76 6.42 -9.20 8.83
N ALA A 77 6.89 -8.48 7.81
CA ALA A 77 7.40 -7.11 7.98
C ALA A 77 6.31 -6.09 8.39
N LEU A 78 5.04 -6.39 8.14
CA LEU A 78 3.88 -5.55 8.53
C LEU A 78 3.39 -5.85 9.95
N ARG A 79 4.27 -6.30 10.84
CA ARG A 79 3.94 -6.60 12.25
C ARG A 79 4.58 -5.59 13.21
N GLY A 80 5.00 -4.43 12.71
CA GLY A 80 5.62 -3.39 13.54
C GLY A 80 4.60 -2.55 14.31
N SER A 81 3.38 -2.42 13.80
CA SER A 81 2.23 -1.87 14.52
C SER A 81 0.92 -2.59 14.18
N VAL A 82 -0.12 -2.35 14.97
CA VAL A 82 -1.49 -2.88 14.77
C VAL A 82 -2.13 -2.36 13.48
N SER A 83 -1.74 -1.16 13.02
CA SER A 83 -2.31 -0.55 11.81
C SER A 83 -1.60 -0.97 10.52
N ASP A 84 -0.36 -1.46 10.59
CA ASP A 84 0.51 -1.70 9.42
C ASP A 84 -0.18 -2.46 8.29
N ARG A 85 -0.87 -3.56 8.65
CA ARG A 85 -1.60 -4.41 7.70
C ARG A 85 -2.82 -3.72 7.09
N ALA A 86 -3.53 -2.93 7.89
CA ALA A 86 -4.70 -2.19 7.45
C ALA A 86 -4.29 -1.07 6.49
N VAL A 87 -3.24 -0.32 6.84
CA VAL A 87 -2.64 0.71 5.99
C VAL A 87 -2.16 0.09 4.68
N ALA A 88 -1.43 -1.03 4.74
CA ALA A 88 -0.94 -1.72 3.56
C ALA A 88 -2.06 -2.13 2.60
N GLY A 89 -3.11 -2.78 3.11
CA GLY A 89 -4.24 -3.21 2.31
C GLY A 89 -5.02 -2.03 1.70
N ALA A 90 -5.21 -0.95 2.47
CA ALA A 90 -5.90 0.24 2.00
C ALA A 90 -5.14 0.94 0.86
N VAL A 91 -3.82 1.11 1.00
CA VAL A 91 -2.97 1.76 -0.01
C VAL A 91 -2.89 0.90 -1.28
N LEU A 92 -2.75 -0.42 -1.17
CA LEU A 92 -2.78 -1.33 -2.32
C LEU A 92 -4.13 -1.26 -3.06
N SER A 93 -5.23 -1.32 -2.31
CA SER A 93 -6.58 -1.26 -2.87
C SER A 93 -6.85 0.06 -3.60
N GLU A 94 -6.32 1.16 -3.07
CA GLU A 94 -6.39 2.48 -3.71
C GLU A 94 -5.55 2.56 -4.98
N ALA A 95 -4.28 2.11 -4.93
CA ALA A 95 -3.39 2.12 -6.09
C ALA A 95 -3.95 1.29 -7.26
N TRP A 96 -4.64 0.19 -6.96
CA TRP A 96 -5.12 -0.77 -7.94
C TRP A 96 -6.54 -0.52 -8.42
N GLN A 97 -7.23 0.47 -7.87
CA GLN A 97 -8.58 0.80 -8.28
C GLN A 97 -8.69 0.93 -9.81
N GLY A 98 -9.60 0.14 -10.41
CA GLY A 98 -9.85 0.12 -11.85
C GLY A 98 -8.86 -0.71 -12.68
N LEU A 99 -7.77 -1.22 -12.11
CA LEU A 99 -6.84 -2.10 -12.82
C LEU A 99 -7.40 -3.52 -12.88
N LYS A 100 -7.41 -4.11 -14.08
CA LYS A 100 -7.78 -5.53 -14.31
C LYS A 100 -9.10 -5.95 -13.65
N GLY A 101 -10.04 -5.02 -13.48
CA GLY A 101 -11.33 -5.28 -12.83
C GLY A 101 -11.35 -5.17 -11.30
N TRP A 102 -10.26 -4.72 -10.67
CA TRP A 102 -10.19 -4.47 -9.24
C TRP A 102 -11.18 -3.38 -8.81
N ARG A 103 -12.00 -3.72 -7.81
CA ARG A 103 -12.99 -2.83 -7.19
C ARG A 103 -12.63 -2.66 -5.73
N ARG A 104 -12.65 -1.40 -5.27
CA ARG A 104 -12.38 -1.01 -3.88
C ARG A 104 -13.50 -1.50 -2.97
#